data_AF-A0A3D2NRL5-F1
#
_entry.id   AF-A0A3D2NRL5-F1
#
_cell.length_a   1.000
_cell.length_b   1.000
_cell.length_c   1.000
_cell.angle_alpha   90.00
_cell.angle_beta   90.00
_cell.angle_gamma   90.00
#
_symmetry.space_group_name_H-M   'P 1'
#
loop_
_entity.id
_entity.type
_entity.pdbx_description
1 polymer ?
#
loop_
_entity_poly.entity_id
_entity_poly.type
_entity_poly.pdbx_seq_one_letter_code
_entity_poly.pdbx_strand_id
1 'polypeptide(L)'
;MASTKTANKAKDTVKEHAGHQKIRDDIRHRQIQIGAIVLLALLLGYAVYDYISNRDQDTVRTTQVAPRKTFDTSDWVMYTNDAYGFTMKIPPEWEGYAVTRATAVVGEGEDEWSYNYYHFEYPKKLVEDEDAPEVGSAFFEIGLFSPANWENVKQDWILLGTAEDVILAGKSSAKDLATGLADRYEEIEGVFQTFEL
;
A
#
# COMPACT_ATOMS: atom_id res chain seq x y z
N MET A 1 -32.99 -78.64 40.66
CA MET A 1 -32.68 -78.05 39.34
C MET A 1 -33.18 -76.60 39.13
N ALA A 2 -33.64 -75.88 40.16
CA ALA A 2 -34.14 -74.50 40.00
C ALA A 2 -33.08 -73.38 40.17
N SER A 3 -31.87 -73.70 40.66
CA SER A 3 -30.86 -72.69 41.04
C SER A 3 -30.03 -72.15 39.87
N THR A 4 -29.85 -72.92 38.78
CA THR A 4 -29.03 -72.51 37.63
C THR A 4 -29.74 -71.52 36.68
N LYS A 5 -31.07 -71.50 36.67
CA LYS A 5 -31.85 -70.63 35.77
C LYS A 5 -31.80 -69.15 36.18
N THR A 6 -31.72 -68.87 37.49
CA THR A 6 -31.67 -67.51 38.02
C THR A 6 -30.31 -66.84 37.81
N ALA A 7 -29.21 -67.61 37.87
CA ALA A 7 -27.86 -67.11 37.66
C ALA A 7 -27.60 -66.66 36.21
N ASN A 8 -28.22 -67.33 35.23
CA ASN A 8 -28.08 -66.95 33.82
C ASN A 8 -28.82 -65.64 33.51
N LYS A 9 -30.03 -65.45 34.05
CA LYS A 9 -30.81 -64.21 33.87
C LYS A 9 -30.08 -62.97 34.39
N ALA A 10 -29.35 -63.09 35.50
CA ALA A 10 -28.57 -61.98 36.08
C ALA A 10 -27.33 -61.63 35.25
N LYS A 11 -26.71 -62.60 34.55
CA LYS A 11 -25.56 -62.34 33.67
C LYS A 11 -25.99 -61.67 32.37
N ASP A 12 -27.18 -62.02 31.86
CA ASP A 12 -27.72 -61.42 30.64
C ASP A 12 -28.09 -59.94 30.86
N THR A 13 -28.70 -59.59 32.00
CA THR A 13 -29.02 -58.19 32.33
C THR A 13 -27.77 -57.32 32.54
N VAL A 14 -26.69 -57.87 33.12
CA VAL A 14 -25.42 -57.14 33.29
C VAL A 14 -24.75 -56.86 31.94
N LYS A 15 -24.80 -57.80 30.99
CA LYS A 15 -24.28 -57.59 29.62
C LYS A 15 -25.07 -56.55 28.84
N GLU A 16 -26.40 -56.56 28.98
CA GLU A 16 -27.28 -55.57 28.35
C GLU A 16 -27.00 -54.16 28.88
N HIS A 17 -26.81 -54.00 30.20
CA HIS A 17 -26.50 -52.71 30.81
C HIS A 17 -25.13 -52.15 30.39
N ALA A 18 -24.11 -53.00 30.28
CA ALA A 18 -22.78 -52.60 29.81
C ALA A 18 -22.79 -52.14 28.34
N GLY A 19 -23.62 -52.75 27.49
CA GLY A 19 -23.80 -52.34 26.10
C GLY A 19 -24.37 -50.93 25.97
N HIS A 20 -25.41 -50.61 26.75
CA HIS A 20 -26.02 -49.27 26.73
C HIS A 20 -25.08 -48.16 27.22
N GLN A 21 -24.25 -48.45 28.22
CA GLN A 21 -23.28 -47.47 28.72
C GLN A 21 -22.23 -47.13 27.65
N LYS A 22 -21.68 -48.15 26.97
CA LYS A 22 -20.71 -47.95 25.88
C LYS A 22 -21.26 -47.13 24.72
N ILE A 23 -22.52 -47.37 24.31
CA ILE A 23 -23.18 -46.58 23.24
C ILE A 23 -23.34 -45.12 23.66
N ARG A 24 -23.74 -44.87 24.92
CA ARG A 24 -23.87 -43.51 25.45
C ARG A 24 -22.54 -42.76 25.47
N ASP A 25 -21.46 -43.45 25.82
CA ASP A 25 -20.12 -42.88 25.84
C ASP A 25 -19.61 -42.54 24.43
N ASP A 26 -19.83 -43.42 23.44
CA ASP A 26 -19.49 -43.14 22.04
C ASP A 26 -20.26 -41.95 21.48
N ILE A 27 -21.57 -41.86 21.77
CA ILE A 27 -22.40 -40.72 21.34
C ILE A 27 -21.88 -39.42 21.97
N ARG A 28 -21.56 -39.42 23.28
CA ARG A 28 -21.00 -38.24 23.96
C ARG A 28 -19.65 -37.83 23.37
N HIS A 29 -18.78 -38.78 23.07
CA HIS A 29 -17.48 -38.49 22.46
C HIS A 29 -17.62 -37.85 21.08
N ARG A 30 -18.50 -38.39 20.22
CA ARG A 30 -18.78 -37.81 18.89
C ARG A 30 -19.41 -36.42 18.97
N GLN A 31 -20.34 -36.21 19.90
CA GLN A 31 -20.95 -34.90 20.14
C GLN A 31 -19.89 -33.85 20.54
N ILE A 32 -18.93 -34.23 21.40
CA ILE A 32 -17.81 -33.36 21.79
C ILE A 32 -16.90 -33.06 20.58
N GLN A 33 -16.55 -34.07 19.77
CA GLN A 33 -15.73 -33.87 18.57
C GLN A 33 -16.40 -32.95 17.55
N ILE A 34 -17.69 -33.15 17.27
CA ILE A 34 -18.46 -32.27 16.36
C ILE A 34 -18.50 -30.84 16.91
N GLY A 35 -18.73 -30.68 18.21
CA GLY A 35 -18.70 -29.36 18.86
C GLY A 35 -17.35 -28.65 18.71
N ALA A 36 -16.24 -29.38 18.88
CA ALA A 36 -14.90 -28.83 18.72
C ALA A 36 -14.60 -28.40 17.28
N ILE A 37 -15.03 -29.18 16.28
CA ILE A 37 -14.85 -28.85 14.86
C ILE A 37 -15.63 -27.57 14.48
N VAL A 38 -16.89 -27.46 14.93
CA VAL A 38 -17.71 -26.27 14.67
C VAL A 38 -17.08 -25.03 15.31
N LEU A 39 -16.58 -25.14 16.55
CA LEU A 39 -15.92 -24.04 17.23
C LEU A 39 -14.65 -23.58 16.49
N LEU A 40 -13.83 -24.52 16.01
CA LEU A 40 -12.62 -24.21 15.25
C LEU A 40 -12.93 -23.48 13.94
N ALA A 41 -13.97 -23.93 13.21
CA ALA A 41 -14.39 -23.29 11.96
C ALA A 41 -14.88 -21.85 12.18
N LEU A 42 -15.59 -21.58 13.28
CA LEU A 42 -16.03 -20.23 13.64
C LEU A 42 -14.85 -19.32 13.98
N LEU A 43 -13.85 -19.81 14.70
CA LEU A 43 -12.65 -19.03 15.04
C LEU A 43 -11.82 -18.69 13.80
N LEU A 44 -11.66 -19.64 12.88
CA LEU A 44 -10.99 -19.40 11.59
C LEU A 44 -11.77 -18.40 10.73
N GLY A 45 -13.09 -18.54 10.66
CA GLY A 45 -13.95 -17.58 9.96
C GLY A 45 -13.84 -16.18 10.53
N TYR A 46 -13.80 -16.04 11.86
CA TYR A 46 -13.61 -14.75 12.53
C TYR A 46 -12.22 -14.15 12.24
N ALA A 47 -11.16 -14.94 12.31
CA ALA A 47 -9.81 -14.46 12.00
C ALA A 47 -9.65 -14.00 10.55
N VAL A 48 -10.26 -14.72 9.59
CA VAL A 48 -10.29 -14.33 8.17
C VAL A 48 -11.11 -13.04 7.97
N TYR A 49 -12.28 -12.95 8.62
CA TYR A 49 -13.11 -11.75 8.57
C TYR A 49 -12.37 -10.51 9.09
N ASP A 50 -11.73 -10.61 10.27
CA ASP A 50 -10.96 -9.53 10.87
C ASP A 50 -9.76 -9.11 9.99
N TYR A 51 -9.04 -10.10 9.42
CA TYR A 51 -7.95 -9.83 8.48
C TYR A 51 -8.42 -9.07 7.24
N ILE A 52 -9.56 -9.44 6.66
CA ILE A 52 -10.11 -8.76 5.48
C ILE A 52 -10.63 -7.36 5.87
N SER A 53 -11.40 -7.24 6.95
CA SER A 53 -12.02 -5.97 7.34
C SER A 53 -11.02 -4.92 7.78
N ASN A 54 -9.93 -5.32 8.43
CA ASN A 54 -8.89 -4.39 8.85
C ASN A 54 -8.00 -3.93 7.69
N ARG A 55 -7.94 -4.68 6.58
CA ARG A 55 -7.18 -4.29 5.38
C ARG A 55 -7.84 -3.11 4.65
N ASP A 56 -9.15 -2.99 4.73
CA ASP A 56 -9.90 -1.91 4.07
C ASP A 56 -9.87 -0.59 4.86
N GLN A 57 -9.59 -0.64 6.16
CA GLN A 57 -9.58 0.57 7.01
C GLN A 57 -8.29 1.41 6.90
N ASP A 58 -7.19 0.85 6.40
CA ASP A 58 -5.93 1.58 6.28
C ASP A 58 -5.85 2.55 5.08
N THR A 59 -6.85 2.59 4.19
CA THR A 59 -6.76 3.43 2.97
C THR A 59 -8.01 4.23 2.61
N VAL A 60 -8.91 4.48 3.55
CA VAL A 60 -9.77 5.68 3.45
C VAL A 60 -9.22 6.71 4.43
N ARG A 61 -8.01 7.20 4.14
CA ARG A 61 -7.69 8.58 4.52
C ARG A 61 -8.72 9.43 3.79
N THR A 62 -9.84 9.71 4.46
CA THR A 62 -10.68 10.86 4.16
C THR A 62 -9.69 12.01 4.16
N THR A 63 -9.23 12.36 2.97
CA THR A 63 -8.31 13.45 2.77
C THR A 63 -9.24 14.62 2.98
N GLN A 64 -9.34 15.06 4.24
CA GLN A 64 -9.84 16.38 4.53
C GLN A 64 -8.96 17.26 3.66
N VAL A 65 -9.51 17.71 2.54
CA VAL A 65 -8.79 18.48 1.55
C VAL A 65 -8.46 19.76 2.29
N ALA A 66 -7.29 19.80 2.91
CA ALA A 66 -6.76 21.00 3.50
C ALA A 66 -6.85 22.06 2.40
N PRO A 67 -7.26 23.29 2.72
CA PRO A 67 -7.29 24.35 1.72
C PRO A 67 -5.94 24.36 1.00
N ARG A 68 -5.96 24.13 -0.32
CA ARG A 68 -4.74 24.07 -1.11
C ARG A 68 -4.00 25.40 -0.91
N LYS A 69 -2.74 25.31 -0.49
CA LYS A 69 -1.86 26.47 -0.47
C LYS A 69 -1.80 27.03 -1.89
N THR A 70 -2.13 28.31 -2.04
CA THR A 70 -2.01 29.04 -3.30
C THR A 70 -0.60 29.61 -3.39
N PHE A 71 0.05 29.42 -4.53
CA PHE A 71 1.38 29.96 -4.81
C PHE A 71 1.26 31.15 -5.77
N ASP A 72 2.00 32.22 -5.50
CA ASP A 72 2.21 33.27 -6.50
C ASP A 72 3.28 32.78 -7.49
N THR A 73 2.85 32.48 -8.71
CA THR A 73 3.70 31.91 -9.78
C THR A 73 3.95 32.92 -10.89
N SER A 74 3.79 34.21 -10.61
CA SER A 74 4.00 35.29 -11.58
C SER A 74 5.46 35.39 -12.05
N ASP A 75 6.41 35.19 -11.13
CA ASP A 75 7.86 35.27 -11.41
C ASP A 75 8.50 33.92 -11.77
N TRP A 76 7.71 32.84 -11.84
CA TRP A 76 8.23 31.50 -12.11
C TRP A 76 8.51 31.31 -13.60
N VAL A 77 9.60 30.59 -13.91
CA VAL A 77 10.07 30.36 -15.27
C VAL A 77 9.35 29.15 -15.87
N MET A 78 8.91 29.24 -17.13
CA MET A 78 8.25 28.14 -17.82
C MET A 78 9.26 27.08 -18.28
N TYR A 79 9.00 25.82 -17.95
CA TYR A 79 9.62 24.64 -18.53
C TYR A 79 8.64 23.97 -19.49
N THR A 80 9.14 23.58 -20.66
CA THR A 80 8.37 22.88 -21.69
C THR A 80 9.07 21.58 -22.03
N ASN A 81 8.31 20.49 -22.05
CA ASN A 81 8.78 19.21 -22.55
C ASN A 81 8.16 18.91 -23.92
N ASP A 82 8.84 19.30 -24.99
CA ASP A 82 8.34 19.13 -26.36
C ASP A 82 8.05 17.66 -26.73
N ALA A 83 8.73 16.70 -26.09
CA ALA A 83 8.57 15.28 -26.39
C ALA A 83 7.21 14.72 -25.96
N TYR A 84 6.62 15.27 -24.89
CA TYR A 84 5.35 14.80 -24.32
C TYR A 84 4.29 15.91 -24.21
N GLY A 85 4.57 17.09 -24.75
CA GLY A 85 3.60 18.18 -24.89
C GLY A 85 3.25 18.93 -23.60
N PHE A 86 3.87 18.61 -22.46
CA PHE A 86 3.52 19.25 -21.20
C PHE A 86 4.37 20.50 -20.90
N THR A 87 3.78 21.42 -20.14
CA THR A 87 4.47 22.58 -19.57
C THR A 87 4.24 22.64 -18.07
N MET A 88 5.16 23.30 -17.37
CA MET A 88 5.02 23.65 -15.95
C MET A 88 5.87 24.87 -15.65
N LYS A 89 5.60 25.55 -14.53
CA LYS A 89 6.45 26.65 -14.05
C LYS A 89 7.37 26.16 -12.95
N ILE A 90 8.60 26.67 -12.96
CA ILE A 90 9.67 26.34 -12.03
C ILE A 90 10.03 27.60 -11.21
N PRO A 91 10.14 27.52 -9.87
CA PRO A 91 10.50 28.66 -9.05
C PRO A 91 11.89 29.20 -9.41
N PRO A 92 12.13 30.52 -9.31
CA PRO A 92 13.45 31.09 -9.56
C PRO A 92 14.54 30.51 -8.65
N GLU A 93 14.19 30.05 -7.44
CA GLU A 93 15.14 29.44 -6.51
C GLU A 93 15.67 28.08 -6.96
N TRP A 94 15.06 27.48 -7.99
CA TRP A 94 15.55 26.28 -8.65
C TRP A 94 16.49 26.60 -9.81
N GLU A 95 16.85 27.86 -10.06
CA GLU A 95 17.73 28.26 -11.16
C GLU A 95 19.01 27.39 -11.21
N GLY A 96 19.25 26.78 -12.37
CA GLY A 96 20.36 25.84 -12.57
C GLY A 96 20.06 24.39 -12.18
N TYR A 97 18.78 24.04 -11.97
CA TYR A 97 18.35 22.64 -11.76
C TYR A 97 18.81 21.74 -12.91
N ALA A 98 19.03 20.46 -12.60
CA ALA A 98 19.34 19.45 -13.59
C ALA A 98 18.11 18.63 -13.93
N VAL A 99 17.90 18.32 -15.21
CA VAL A 99 16.85 17.39 -15.66
C VAL A 99 17.51 16.15 -16.25
N THR A 100 17.19 14.99 -15.68
CA THR A 100 17.64 13.70 -16.20
C THR A 100 16.44 12.88 -16.61
N ARG A 101 16.47 12.34 -17.83
CA ARG A 101 15.52 11.30 -18.25
C ARG A 101 16.07 9.94 -17.86
N ALA A 102 15.24 9.12 -17.23
CA ALA A 102 15.59 7.75 -16.85
C ALA A 102 14.41 6.80 -17.02
N THR A 103 14.72 5.50 -16.90
CA THR A 103 13.74 4.41 -16.89
C THR A 103 13.89 3.68 -15.58
N ALA A 104 12.80 3.61 -14.81
CA ALA A 104 12.73 2.80 -13.60
C ALA A 104 12.19 1.43 -13.95
N VAL A 105 12.78 0.39 -13.38
CA VAL A 105 12.32 -1.00 -13.46
C VAL A 105 11.89 -1.40 -12.06
N VAL A 106 10.68 -1.95 -11.94
CA VAL A 106 10.05 -2.33 -10.69
C VAL A 106 9.64 -3.80 -10.78
N GLY A 107 9.90 -4.55 -9.71
CA GLY A 107 9.66 -5.99 -9.65
C GLY A 107 10.84 -6.81 -10.15
N GLU A 108 10.65 -8.13 -10.22
CA GLU A 108 11.60 -9.10 -10.76
C GLU A 108 10.81 -10.20 -11.50
N GLY A 109 11.35 -10.72 -12.60
CA GLY A 109 10.77 -11.86 -13.32
C GLY A 109 9.50 -11.52 -14.11
N GLU A 110 8.43 -12.31 -13.95
CA GLU A 110 7.17 -12.14 -14.69
C GLU A 110 6.37 -10.90 -14.25
N ASP A 111 6.64 -10.39 -13.05
CA ASP A 111 6.04 -9.18 -12.50
C ASP A 111 6.90 -7.92 -12.75
N GLU A 112 7.95 -8.04 -13.58
CA GLU A 112 8.81 -6.91 -13.94
C GLU A 112 8.07 -5.96 -14.88
N TRP A 113 8.02 -4.68 -14.51
CA TRP A 113 7.51 -3.62 -15.37
C TRP A 113 8.41 -2.38 -15.29
N SER A 114 8.31 -1.51 -16.29
CA SER A 114 9.15 -0.32 -16.38
C SER A 114 8.35 0.92 -16.74
N TYR A 115 8.85 2.08 -16.34
CA TYR A 115 8.28 3.38 -16.70
C TYR A 115 9.37 4.41 -16.93
N ASN A 116 9.09 5.38 -17.79
CA ASN A 116 9.99 6.52 -18.01
C ASN A 116 9.66 7.63 -17.01
N TYR A 117 10.67 8.38 -16.61
CA TYR A 117 10.47 9.56 -15.78
C TYR A 117 11.49 10.65 -16.10
N TYR A 118 11.13 11.88 -15.79
CA TYR A 118 12.03 13.03 -15.75
C TYR A 118 12.31 13.37 -14.30
N HIS A 119 13.58 13.34 -13.90
CA HIS A 119 14.06 13.66 -12.57
C HIS A 119 14.63 15.09 -12.57
N PHE A 120 14.09 15.94 -11.71
CA PHE A 120 14.47 17.34 -11.53
C PHE A 120 15.23 17.47 -10.20
N GLU A 121 16.54 17.67 -10.28
CA GLU A 121 17.40 17.78 -9.10
C GLU A 121 17.70 19.26 -8.79
N TYR A 122 17.52 19.64 -7.51
CA TYR A 122 17.83 20.98 -7.03
C TYR A 122 19.34 21.28 -7.13
N PRO A 123 19.75 22.53 -7.46
CA PRO A 123 21.16 22.86 -7.63
C PRO A 123 22.00 22.60 -6.36
N LYS A 124 23.06 21.80 -6.49
CA LYS A 124 23.99 21.47 -5.38
C LYS A 124 24.74 22.68 -4.82
N LYS A 125 24.92 23.74 -5.63
CA LYS A 125 25.77 24.90 -5.32
C LYS A 125 25.31 25.73 -4.12
N LEU A 126 24.12 25.49 -3.57
CA LEU A 126 23.62 26.20 -2.39
C LEU A 126 23.96 25.48 -1.07
N VAL A 127 24.63 24.32 -1.15
CA VAL A 127 25.13 23.55 0.00
C VAL A 127 26.66 23.71 0.05
N GLU A 128 27.16 24.93 0.25
CA GLU A 128 28.61 25.22 0.30
C GLU A 128 29.26 24.95 1.68
N ASP A 129 28.56 24.25 2.59
CA ASP A 129 29.20 23.79 3.81
C ASP A 129 29.85 22.43 3.52
N GLU A 130 31.15 22.45 3.19
CA GLU A 130 31.96 21.24 2.91
C GLU A 130 31.94 20.23 4.07
N ASP A 131 31.62 20.68 5.29
CA ASP A 131 31.50 19.86 6.49
C ASP A 131 30.06 19.39 6.78
N ALA A 132 29.07 19.83 5.99
CA ALA A 132 27.71 19.34 6.15
C ALA A 132 27.67 17.85 5.75
N PRO A 133 27.06 16.97 6.58
CA PRO A 133 26.83 15.58 6.18
C PRO A 133 26.11 15.58 4.84
N GLU A 134 26.38 14.62 3.94
CA GLU A 134 25.70 14.47 2.64
C GLU A 134 24.18 14.67 2.83
N VAL A 135 23.72 15.90 2.65
CA VAL A 135 22.33 16.27 2.88
C VAL A 135 21.58 15.83 1.64
N GLY A 136 20.42 15.20 1.85
CA GLY A 136 19.60 14.75 0.73
C GLY A 136 19.33 15.92 -0.23
N SER A 137 19.41 15.65 -1.53
CA SER A 137 19.02 16.62 -2.55
C SER A 137 17.50 16.72 -2.59
N ALA A 138 16.95 17.94 -2.61
CA ALA A 138 15.55 18.13 -2.98
C ALA A 138 15.38 17.75 -4.46
N PHE A 139 14.39 16.91 -4.76
CA PHE A 139 14.07 16.58 -6.14
C PHE A 139 12.59 16.28 -6.31
N PHE A 140 12.16 16.34 -7.57
CA PHE A 140 10.87 15.81 -7.98
C PHE A 140 10.96 15.08 -9.31
N GLU A 141 9.96 14.25 -9.57
CA GLU A 141 9.89 13.39 -10.73
C GLU A 141 8.56 13.58 -11.44
N ILE A 142 8.60 13.61 -12.77
CA ILE A 142 7.43 13.50 -13.63
C ILE A 142 7.50 12.13 -14.31
N GLY A 143 6.68 11.21 -13.84
CA GLY A 143 6.58 9.85 -14.33
C GLY A 143 5.58 9.73 -15.48
N LEU A 144 5.89 8.86 -16.43
CA LEU A 144 5.09 8.56 -17.60
C LEU A 144 4.66 7.10 -17.55
N PHE A 145 3.39 6.88 -17.25
CA PHE A 145 2.84 5.56 -16.97
C PHE A 145 1.87 5.16 -18.07
N SER A 146 1.90 3.88 -18.46
CA SER A 146 0.75 3.27 -19.13
C SER A 146 -0.42 3.15 -18.14
N PRO A 147 -1.67 3.01 -18.61
CA PRO A 147 -2.80 2.72 -17.74
C PRO A 147 -2.58 1.49 -16.84
N ALA A 148 -1.91 0.46 -17.36
CA ALA A 148 -1.58 -0.74 -16.58
C ALA A 148 -0.56 -0.45 -15.46
N ASN A 149 0.48 0.36 -15.74
CA ASN A 149 1.50 0.69 -14.75
C ASN A 149 0.98 1.66 -13.69
N TRP A 150 0.08 2.58 -14.04
CA TRP A 150 -0.48 3.57 -13.12
C TRP A 150 -1.15 2.93 -11.90
N GLU A 151 -1.88 1.83 -12.11
CA GLU A 151 -2.55 1.12 -11.03
C GLU A 151 -1.58 0.62 -9.95
N ASN A 152 -0.32 0.36 -10.32
CA ASN A 152 0.73 -0.10 -9.40
C ASN A 152 1.37 1.04 -8.59
N VAL A 153 1.26 2.30 -9.04
CA VAL A 153 1.99 3.44 -8.44
C VAL A 153 1.11 4.54 -7.87
N LYS A 154 -0.19 4.55 -8.20
CA LYS A 154 -1.12 5.65 -7.87
C LYS A 154 -1.23 6.01 -6.38
N GLN A 155 -0.74 5.15 -5.48
CA GLN A 155 -0.70 5.43 -4.05
C GLN A 155 0.35 6.48 -3.67
N ASP A 156 1.48 6.53 -4.39
CA ASP A 156 2.63 7.37 -4.05
C ASP A 156 2.85 8.55 -5.02
N TRP A 157 1.99 8.67 -6.03
CA TRP A 157 2.13 9.63 -7.12
C TRP A 157 0.87 10.50 -7.25
N ILE A 158 1.08 11.77 -7.58
CA ILE A 158 0.02 12.75 -7.79
C ILE A 158 -0.32 12.76 -9.29
N LEU A 159 -1.57 12.44 -9.64
CA LEU A 159 -2.02 12.55 -11.04
C LEU A 159 -1.96 14.01 -11.50
N LEU A 160 -1.18 14.29 -12.54
CA LEU A 160 -1.05 15.62 -13.12
C LEU A 160 -1.93 15.77 -14.36
N GLY A 161 -2.03 14.71 -15.18
CA GLY A 161 -2.90 14.69 -16.34
C GLY A 161 -2.78 13.41 -17.16
N THR A 162 -3.54 13.35 -18.25
CA THR A 162 -3.55 12.22 -19.19
C THR A 162 -3.44 12.75 -20.62
N ALA A 163 -2.51 12.22 -21.39
CA ALA A 163 -2.31 12.54 -22.81
C ALA A 163 -2.27 11.24 -23.61
N GLU A 164 -3.25 11.05 -24.50
CA GLU A 164 -3.43 9.80 -25.26
C GLU A 164 -3.45 8.56 -24.33
N ASP A 165 -2.50 7.63 -24.50
CA ASP A 165 -2.34 6.41 -23.71
C ASP A 165 -1.28 6.55 -22.61
N VAL A 166 -0.92 7.79 -22.24
CA VAL A 166 0.08 8.10 -21.20
C VAL A 166 -0.56 8.86 -20.05
N ILE A 167 -0.30 8.40 -18.83
CA ILE A 167 -0.64 9.05 -17.58
C ILE A 167 0.60 9.76 -17.07
N LEU A 168 0.49 11.08 -16.85
CA LEU A 168 1.56 11.89 -16.28
C LEU A 168 1.28 12.08 -14.79
N ALA A 169 2.25 11.73 -13.96
CA ALA A 169 2.12 11.88 -12.52
C ALA A 169 3.40 12.46 -11.90
N GLY A 170 3.23 13.21 -10.81
CA GLY A 170 4.30 13.86 -10.07
C GLY A 170 4.62 13.12 -8.78
N LYS A 171 5.90 13.01 -8.44
CA LYS A 171 6.36 12.55 -7.12
C LYS A 171 7.45 13.49 -6.63
N SER A 172 7.41 13.85 -5.35
CA SER A 172 8.45 14.63 -4.72
C SER A 172 9.20 13.78 -3.70
N SER A 173 10.48 14.09 -3.48
CA SER A 173 11.22 13.54 -2.36
C SER A 173 12.04 14.63 -1.69
N ALA A 174 11.94 14.63 -0.37
CA ALA A 174 12.62 15.57 0.52
C ALA A 174 13.20 14.82 1.72
N LYS A 175 13.73 13.63 1.47
CA LYS A 175 14.32 12.84 2.55
C LYS A 175 15.59 13.53 3.04
N ASP A 176 15.68 13.78 4.34
CA ASP A 176 16.86 14.34 5.00
C ASP A 176 17.31 15.70 4.45
N LEU A 177 16.35 16.56 4.10
CA LEU A 177 16.64 17.94 3.71
C LEU A 177 17.30 18.71 4.86
N ALA A 178 18.29 19.54 4.53
CA ALA A 178 18.80 20.55 5.45
C ALA A 178 17.64 21.39 6.00
N THR A 179 17.73 21.83 7.26
CA THR A 179 16.68 22.59 7.97
C THR A 179 16.24 23.88 7.28
N GLY A 180 16.95 24.36 6.24
CA GLY A 180 16.57 25.50 5.40
C GLY A 180 15.88 25.15 4.07
N LEU A 181 15.66 23.87 3.76
CA LEU A 181 15.05 23.43 2.50
C LEU A 181 13.61 22.92 2.66
N ALA A 182 13.04 22.96 3.87
CA ALA A 182 11.65 22.52 4.10
C ALA A 182 10.64 23.23 3.18
N ASP A 183 10.83 24.54 2.97
CA ASP A 183 9.99 25.35 2.08
C ASP A 183 10.09 24.90 0.61
N ARG A 184 11.20 24.27 0.22
CA ARG A 184 11.40 23.75 -1.15
C ARG A 184 10.45 22.60 -1.47
N TYR A 185 10.03 21.85 -0.46
CA TYR A 185 9.03 20.80 -0.65
C TYR A 185 7.66 21.38 -1.02
N GLU A 186 7.27 22.47 -0.35
CA GLU A 186 6.01 23.14 -0.64
C GLU A 186 6.03 23.77 -2.05
N GLU A 187 7.19 24.29 -2.49
CA GLU A 187 7.35 24.80 -3.85
C GLU A 187 7.11 23.73 -4.92
N ILE A 188 7.52 22.48 -4.68
CA ILE A 188 7.26 21.38 -5.61
C ILE A 188 5.74 21.15 -5.77
N GLU A 189 4.96 21.29 -4.70
CA GLU A 189 3.50 21.24 -4.83
C GLU A 189 2.99 22.38 -5.72
N GLY A 190 3.58 23.58 -5.59
CA GLY A 190 3.31 24.69 -6.50
C GLY A 190 3.65 24.37 -7.96
N VAL A 191 4.78 23.68 -8.22
CA VAL A 191 5.15 23.23 -9.57
C VAL A 191 4.06 22.34 -10.15
N PHE A 192 3.62 21.33 -9.41
CA PHE A 192 2.56 20.43 -9.85
C PHE A 192 1.22 21.13 -10.10
N GLN A 193 0.92 22.21 -9.38
CA GLN A 193 -0.29 23.02 -9.61
C GLN A 193 -0.22 23.85 -10.92
N THR A 194 0.97 24.07 -11.46
CA THR A 194 1.17 24.81 -12.73
C THR A 194 1.29 23.91 -13.96
N PHE A 195 1.06 22.60 -13.78
CA PHE A 195 1.18 21.62 -14.85
C PHE A 195 0.05 21.77 -15.87
N GLU A 196 0.42 21.81 -17.15
CA GLU A 196 -0.49 21.90 -18.30
C GLU A 196 -0.10 20.88 -19.38
N LEU A 197 -1.10 20.37 -20.12
CA LEU A 197 -0.98 19.42 -21.24
C LEU A 197 -1.42 20.04 -22.56
#